data_AF-A0A6A5FTJ8-F1
#
_entry.id   AF-A0A6A5FTJ8-F1
#
_cell.length_a   1.000
_cell.length_b   1.000
_cell.length_c   1.000
_cell.angle_alpha   90.00
_cell.angle_beta   90.00
_cell.angle_gamma   90.00
#
_symmetry.space_group_name_H-M   'P 1'
#
loop_
_entity.id
_entity.type
_entity.pdbx_description
1 polymer ?
#
loop_
_entity_poly.entity_id
_entity_poly.type
_entity_poly.pdbx_seq_one_letter_code
_entity_poly.pdbx_strand_id
1 'polypeptide(L)'
;MSEDFLLHWPYLDEVYYRPINFTDHCFKIPPSANIGTMPCSHSMCVTVIEPRILAGQHIGNNIIRGCFSGVFKYGSTPKSQSQQVLDTSCTRMPAHKLLPPRLAARSSNRTVELCWCAGQLCNYYPSVAINHSASTNVIASLFIFLVLVIFTTFL
;
A
#
# COMPACT_ATOMS: atom_id res chain seq x y z
N MET A 1 -8.54 -7.12 4.55
CA MET A 1 -8.11 -6.80 5.94
C MET A 1 -7.49 -8.06 6.52
N SER A 2 -6.43 -8.00 7.32
CA SER A 2 -5.81 -9.18 7.94
C SER A 2 -6.82 -10.04 8.73
N GLU A 3 -6.57 -11.34 8.83
CA GLU A 3 -7.48 -12.30 9.47
C GLU A 3 -7.64 -12.06 10.97
N ASP A 4 -6.59 -11.58 11.63
CA ASP A 4 -6.60 -11.19 13.05
C ASP A 4 -7.78 -10.25 13.41
N PHE A 5 -8.23 -9.41 12.47
CA PHE A 5 -9.35 -8.50 12.69
C PHE A 5 -10.70 -9.23 12.82
N LEU A 6 -10.84 -10.41 12.22
CA LEU A 6 -12.09 -11.17 12.23
C LEU A 6 -12.47 -11.59 13.65
N LEU A 7 -11.48 -12.03 14.43
CA LEU A 7 -11.67 -12.47 15.83
C LEU A 7 -12.13 -11.33 16.74
N HIS A 8 -11.83 -10.08 16.36
CA HIS A 8 -12.15 -8.89 17.12
C HIS A 8 -13.23 -8.03 16.45
N TRP A 9 -13.88 -8.54 15.40
CA TRP A 9 -14.82 -7.79 14.58
C TRP A 9 -15.96 -7.10 15.37
N PRO A 10 -16.57 -7.73 16.40
CA PRO A 10 -17.61 -7.08 17.20
C PRO A 10 -17.18 -5.76 17.88
N TYR A 11 -15.88 -5.56 18.09
CA TYR A 11 -15.34 -4.32 18.63
C TYR A 11 -14.87 -3.37 17.54
N LEU A 12 -14.46 -3.91 16.39
CA LEU A 12 -13.87 -3.15 15.30
C LEU A 12 -14.93 -2.62 14.31
N ASP A 13 -16.14 -3.17 14.35
CA ASP A 13 -17.24 -2.69 13.53
C ASP A 13 -17.65 -1.25 13.88
N GLU A 14 -17.35 -0.75 15.08
CA GLU A 14 -17.62 0.65 15.39
C GLU A 14 -16.65 1.56 14.61
N VAL A 15 -15.44 1.11 14.31
CA VAL A 15 -14.37 1.92 13.67
C VAL A 15 -14.36 1.76 12.15
N TYR A 16 -14.50 0.52 11.67
CA TYR A 16 -14.29 0.16 10.27
C TYR A 16 -15.59 -0.35 9.62
N TYR A 17 -15.70 -0.15 8.30
CA TYR A 17 -16.67 -0.91 7.52
C TYR A 17 -16.18 -2.34 7.31
N ARG A 18 -17.12 -3.29 7.24
CA ARG A 18 -16.78 -4.71 7.06
C ARG A 18 -16.09 -4.92 5.71
N PRO A 19 -14.89 -5.52 5.68
CA PRO A 19 -14.21 -5.80 4.42
C PRO A 19 -14.93 -6.92 3.65
N ILE A 20 -14.73 -6.95 2.33
CA ILE A 20 -15.19 -8.05 1.47
C ILE A 20 -14.48 -9.35 1.88
N ASN A 21 -13.18 -9.27 2.20
CA ASN A 21 -12.39 -10.40 2.67
C ASN A 21 -11.54 -10.05 3.89
N PHE A 22 -11.55 -10.98 4.85
CA PHE A 22 -10.49 -11.14 5.84
C PHE A 22 -9.46 -12.13 5.28
N THR A 23 -8.20 -11.71 5.17
CA THR A 23 -7.10 -12.54 4.63
C THR A 23 -5.75 -11.94 5.00
N ASP A 24 -4.78 -12.79 5.34
CA ASP A 24 -3.39 -12.37 5.56
C ASP A 24 -2.58 -12.21 4.27
N HIS A 25 -3.16 -12.58 3.13
CA HIS A 25 -2.61 -12.27 1.81
C HIS A 25 -2.61 -10.77 1.49
N CYS A 26 -3.11 -9.93 2.38
CA CYS A 26 -3.04 -8.47 2.25
C CYS A 26 -1.59 -7.92 2.25
N PHE A 27 -0.56 -8.69 2.62
CA PHE A 27 0.83 -8.24 2.47
C PHE A 27 1.43 -8.63 1.10
N LYS A 28 1.18 -9.86 0.68
CA LYS A 28 1.56 -10.40 -0.62
C LYS A 28 0.41 -11.26 -1.12
N ILE A 29 -0.27 -10.76 -2.15
CA ILE A 29 -1.41 -11.45 -2.75
C ILE A 29 -0.84 -12.51 -3.71
N PRO A 30 -1.02 -13.81 -3.44
CA PRO A 30 -0.54 -14.84 -4.34
C PRO A 30 -1.38 -14.82 -5.63
N PRO A 31 -0.83 -15.25 -6.79
CA PRO A 31 -1.55 -15.23 -8.07
C PRO A 31 -2.87 -16.03 -8.05
N SER A 32 -2.97 -17.02 -7.16
CA SER A 32 -4.14 -17.87 -6.98
C SER A 32 -5.18 -17.33 -5.99
N ALA A 33 -4.88 -16.27 -5.23
CA ALA A 33 -5.85 -15.73 -4.28
C ALA A 33 -6.92 -14.91 -4.97
N ASN A 34 -8.17 -15.31 -4.79
CA ASN A 34 -9.33 -14.52 -5.17
C ASN A 34 -9.63 -13.50 -4.07
N ILE A 35 -9.09 -12.29 -4.21
CA ILE A 35 -9.35 -11.18 -3.31
C ILE A 35 -10.38 -10.25 -3.95
N GLY A 36 -11.47 -10.01 -3.24
CA GLY A 36 -12.53 -9.10 -3.64
C GLY A 36 -12.02 -7.69 -3.88
N THR A 37 -12.51 -7.07 -4.94
CA THR A 37 -12.19 -5.70 -5.32
C THR A 37 -13.44 -4.83 -5.29
N MET A 38 -13.27 -3.52 -5.12
CA MET A 38 -14.36 -2.54 -5.16
C MET A 38 -13.89 -1.24 -5.83
N PRO A 39 -14.76 -0.54 -6.58
CA PRO A 39 -14.41 0.74 -7.17
C PRO A 39 -14.38 1.86 -6.11
N CYS A 40 -13.37 2.72 -6.19
CA CYS A 40 -13.24 3.90 -5.32
C CYS A 40 -13.80 5.16 -6.00
N SER A 41 -15.06 5.15 -6.45
CA SER A 41 -15.64 6.17 -7.34
C SER A 41 -15.45 7.63 -6.89
N HIS A 42 -15.46 7.89 -5.58
CA HIS A 42 -15.31 9.23 -4.99
C HIS A 42 -14.27 9.27 -3.86
N SER A 43 -13.30 8.36 -3.85
CA SER A 43 -12.26 8.33 -2.81
C SER A 43 -10.97 7.70 -3.32
N MET A 44 -9.89 7.85 -2.55
CA MET A 44 -8.60 7.25 -2.90
C MET A 44 -8.51 5.79 -2.46
N CYS A 45 -7.70 5.00 -3.16
CA CYS A 45 -7.28 3.70 -2.66
C CYS A 45 -6.36 3.90 -1.46
N VAL A 46 -6.48 3.05 -0.44
CA VAL A 46 -5.68 3.14 0.78
C VAL A 46 -5.12 1.78 1.18
N THR A 47 -3.96 1.85 1.85
CA THR A 47 -3.37 0.75 2.62
C THR A 47 -3.03 1.27 4.00
N VAL A 48 -3.56 0.62 5.03
CA VAL A 48 -3.22 0.89 6.43
C VAL A 48 -2.32 -0.24 6.91
N ILE A 49 -1.19 0.13 7.50
CA ILE A 49 -0.21 -0.79 8.07
C ILE A 49 -0.16 -0.51 9.57
N GLU A 50 -0.70 -1.43 10.34
CA GLU A 50 -0.69 -1.39 11.81
C GLU A 50 0.37 -2.34 12.35
N PRO A 51 1.37 -1.87 13.12
CA PRO A 51 2.37 -2.76 13.68
C PRO A 51 1.76 -3.70 14.73
N ARG A 52 2.05 -5.00 14.61
CA ARG A 52 1.74 -6.02 15.62
C ARG A 52 2.87 -6.03 16.64
N ILE A 53 2.56 -5.63 17.87
CA ILE A 53 3.52 -5.58 18.98
C ILE A 53 3.08 -6.57 20.05
N LEU A 54 3.97 -7.50 20.42
CA LEU A 54 3.76 -8.45 21.50
C LEU A 54 4.91 -8.30 22.50
N ALA A 55 4.60 -8.03 23.77
CA ALA A 55 5.58 -7.81 24.84
C ALA A 55 6.66 -6.74 24.50
N GLY A 56 6.29 -5.71 23.73
CA GLY A 56 7.20 -4.65 23.28
C GLY A 56 8.00 -4.99 22.00
N GLN A 57 7.95 -6.23 21.54
CA GLN A 57 8.60 -6.69 20.32
C GLN A 57 7.68 -6.53 19.10
N HIS A 58 8.21 -6.00 18.00
CA HIS A 58 7.53 -6.02 16.70
C HIS A 58 7.56 -7.43 16.13
N ILE A 59 6.38 -8.00 15.88
CA ILE A 59 6.18 -9.38 15.42
C ILE A 59 5.54 -9.46 14.02
N GLY A 60 5.26 -8.31 13.39
CA GLY A 60 4.66 -8.26 12.06
C GLY A 60 3.74 -7.06 11.90
N ASN A 61 2.94 -7.06 10.82
CA ASN A 61 2.02 -5.98 10.51
C ASN A 61 0.63 -6.54 10.17
N ASN A 62 -0.37 -5.81 10.66
CA ASN A 62 -1.78 -5.96 10.34
C ASN A 62 -2.10 -5.01 9.19
N ILE A 63 -2.71 -5.52 8.11
CA ILE A 63 -2.92 -4.76 6.88
C ILE A 63 -4.41 -4.58 6.59
N ILE A 64 -4.80 -3.35 6.28
CA ILE A 64 -6.12 -3.01 5.78
C ILE A 64 -5.96 -2.41 4.39
N ARG A 65 -6.73 -2.88 3.41
CA ARG A 65 -6.77 -2.32 2.05
C ARG A 65 -8.21 -2.05 1.66
N GLY A 66 -8.43 -1.00 0.88
CA GLY A 66 -9.74 -0.67 0.33
C GLY A 66 -9.76 0.75 -0.20
N CYS A 67 -10.96 1.31 -0.33
CA CYS A 67 -11.15 2.73 -0.60
C CYS A 67 -11.25 3.48 0.72
N PHE A 68 -10.72 4.70 0.82
CA PHE A 68 -10.74 5.47 2.07
C PHE A 68 -12.15 5.52 2.69
N SER A 69 -13.16 5.85 1.87
CA SER A 69 -14.58 5.91 2.26
C SER A 69 -15.20 4.55 2.63
N GLY A 70 -14.62 3.45 2.16
CA GLY A 70 -15.06 2.09 2.41
C GLY A 70 -14.26 1.37 3.50
N VAL A 71 -13.26 2.01 4.09
CA VAL A 71 -12.47 1.47 5.20
C VAL A 71 -12.88 2.13 6.52
N PHE A 72 -12.80 3.46 6.59
CA PHE A 72 -12.98 4.19 7.85
C PHE A 72 -14.39 4.76 7.99
N LYS A 73 -15.01 4.60 9.16
CA LYS A 73 -16.30 5.25 9.49
C LYS A 73 -16.13 6.71 9.95
N TYR A 74 -15.02 6.99 10.64
CA TYR A 74 -14.76 8.30 11.27
C TYR A 74 -13.46 8.97 10.82
N GLY A 75 -12.65 8.29 9.99
CA GLY A 75 -11.40 8.83 9.51
C GLY A 75 -11.63 10.06 8.65
N SER A 76 -10.85 11.11 8.89
CA SER A 76 -10.78 12.26 7.97
C SER A 76 -9.82 11.96 6.85
N THR A 77 -10.23 12.16 5.60
CA THR A 77 -9.32 12.05 4.44
C THR A 77 -8.12 12.96 4.68
N PRO A 78 -6.88 12.46 4.58
CA PRO A 78 -5.70 13.31 4.68
C PRO A 78 -5.86 14.50 3.71
N LYS A 79 -5.70 15.72 4.22
CA LYS A 79 -5.76 16.95 3.42
C LYS A 79 -4.49 17.10 2.58
N SER A 80 -4.20 16.14 1.70
CA SER A 80 -3.49 16.40 0.44
C SER A 80 -4.56 16.35 -0.63
N GLN A 81 -5.27 17.46 -0.81
CA GLN A 81 -5.21 18.21 -2.07
C GLN A 81 -5.49 17.34 -3.30
N SER A 82 -6.49 17.79 -4.04
CA SER A 82 -6.84 17.50 -5.43
C SER A 82 -5.70 17.63 -6.46
N GLN A 83 -4.44 17.47 -6.04
CA GLN A 83 -3.31 17.31 -6.92
C GLN A 83 -3.28 15.86 -7.40
N GLN A 84 -2.99 15.70 -8.68
CA GLN A 84 -2.85 14.41 -9.34
C GLN A 84 -1.73 13.61 -8.66
N VAL A 85 -2.08 12.88 -7.61
CA VAL A 85 -1.23 11.89 -6.97
C VAL A 85 -1.08 10.75 -7.99
N LEU A 86 -0.10 10.89 -8.90
CA LEU A 86 0.27 9.83 -9.85
C LEU A 86 0.90 8.64 -9.10
N ASP A 87 1.56 8.90 -7.97
CA ASP A 87 2.36 7.93 -7.20
C ASP A 87 1.78 7.66 -5.81
N THR A 88 2.02 6.47 -5.26
CA THR A 88 1.65 6.13 -3.88
C THR A 88 2.36 7.03 -2.87
N SER A 89 1.61 7.68 -1.99
CA SER A 89 2.14 8.48 -0.88
C SER A 89 1.84 7.78 0.45
N CYS A 90 2.79 7.80 1.38
CA CYS A 90 2.66 7.16 2.69
C CYS A 90 3.02 8.16 3.81
N THR A 91 2.26 8.13 4.90
CA THR A 91 2.57 8.92 6.09
C THR A 91 2.34 8.10 7.36
N ARG A 92 3.19 8.31 8.37
CA ARG A 92 2.90 7.83 9.72
C ARG A 92 2.01 8.83 10.42
N MET A 93 0.90 8.35 10.96
CA MET A 93 -0.01 9.18 11.72
C MET A 93 -0.43 8.51 13.03
N PRO A 94 -0.77 9.30 14.06
CA PRO A 94 -1.36 8.76 15.28
C PRO A 94 -2.67 8.03 14.98
N ALA A 95 -2.83 6.82 15.53
CA ALA A 95 -4.00 5.99 15.31
C ALA A 95 -5.30 6.68 15.73
N HIS A 96 -5.27 7.50 16.79
CA HIS A 96 -6.43 8.23 17.30
C HIS A 96 -7.11 9.13 16.27
N LYS A 97 -6.41 9.56 15.21
CA LYS A 97 -6.99 10.36 14.12
C LYS A 97 -7.92 9.56 13.19
N LEU A 98 -7.89 8.23 13.28
CA LEU A 98 -8.72 7.30 12.50
C LEU A 98 -9.85 6.68 13.33
N LEU A 99 -9.91 7.02 14.63
CA LEU A 99 -10.85 6.45 15.59
C LEU A 99 -12.00 7.44 15.89
N PRO A 100 -13.18 6.94 16.30
CA PRO A 100 -14.22 7.81 16.84
C PRO A 100 -13.74 8.54 18.10
N PRO A 101 -14.27 9.74 18.42
CA PRO A 101 -13.81 10.56 19.55
C PRO A 101 -13.71 9.82 20.88
N ARG A 102 -14.68 8.95 21.18
CA ARG A 102 -14.73 8.15 22.42
C ARG A 102 -13.55 7.18 22.55
N LEU A 103 -13.11 6.60 21.42
CA LEU A 103 -11.97 5.68 21.38
C LEU A 103 -10.65 6.43 21.20
N ALA A 104 -10.65 7.54 20.45
CA ALA A 104 -9.49 8.40 20.27
C ALA A 104 -8.94 8.89 21.61
N ALA A 105 -9.82 9.27 22.55
CA ALA A 105 -9.45 9.68 23.90
C ALA A 105 -8.79 8.56 24.73
N ARG A 106 -9.03 7.30 24.40
CA ARG A 106 -8.46 6.11 25.06
C ARG A 106 -7.31 5.49 24.26
N SER A 107 -7.05 6.00 23.07
CA SER A 107 -5.97 5.52 22.21
C SER A 107 -4.65 5.86 22.88
N SER A 108 -3.81 4.85 23.06
CA SER A 108 -2.40 5.07 23.36
C SER A 108 -1.71 5.85 22.22
N ASN A 109 -0.47 6.29 22.43
CA ASN A 109 0.41 6.94 21.42
C ASN A 109 0.81 5.99 20.26
N ARG A 110 -0.06 5.06 19.90
CA ARG A 110 0.10 4.18 18.74
C ARG A 110 0.07 5.00 17.46
N THR A 111 0.92 4.59 16.54
CA THR A 111 0.99 5.14 15.19
C THR A 111 0.70 4.04 14.19
N VAL A 112 0.09 4.42 13.08
CA VAL A 112 -0.12 3.58 11.91
C VAL A 112 0.52 4.25 10.71
N GLU A 113 0.93 3.47 9.73
CA GLU A 113 1.31 3.99 8.43
C GLU A 113 0.11 3.91 7.50
N LEU A 114 -0.30 5.06 6.97
CA LEU A 114 -1.38 5.19 6.01
C LEU A 114 -0.77 5.56 4.66
N CYS A 115 -0.95 4.69 3.68
CA CYS A 115 -0.61 4.95 2.29
C CYS A 115 -1.89 5.19 1.47
N TRP A 116 -1.82 6.09 0.49
CA TRP A 116 -2.90 6.35 -0.46
C TRP A 116 -2.35 6.54 -1.88
N CYS A 117 -3.20 6.25 -2.86
CA CYS A 117 -2.89 6.38 -4.28
C CYS A 117 -4.18 6.53 -5.09
N ALA A 118 -4.05 7.01 -6.33
CA ALA A 118 -5.12 7.07 -7.31
C ALA A 118 -4.79 6.17 -8.51
N GLY A 119 -5.75 5.35 -8.94
CA GLY A 119 -5.55 4.43 -10.05
C GLY A 119 -6.18 3.06 -9.79
N GLN A 120 -6.25 2.24 -10.82
CA GLN A 120 -6.81 0.90 -10.71
C GLN A 120 -5.89 0.01 -9.89
N LEU A 121 -6.38 -0.47 -8.74
CA LEU A 121 -5.67 -1.39 -7.84
C LEU A 121 -4.26 -0.90 -7.43
N CYS A 122 -4.03 0.42 -7.41
CA CYS A 122 -2.72 1.00 -7.09
C CYS A 122 -2.24 0.68 -5.66
N ASN A 123 -3.17 0.34 -4.75
CA ASN A 123 -2.86 -0.07 -3.39
C ASN A 123 -2.46 -1.56 -3.28
N TYR A 124 -2.07 -2.17 -4.39
CA TYR A 124 -1.45 -3.49 -4.40
C TYR A 124 -0.03 -3.42 -3.82
N TYR A 125 0.08 -3.47 -2.49
CA TYR A 125 1.37 -3.43 -1.78
C TYR A 125 2.21 -4.72 -1.96
N PRO A 126 3.57 -4.62 -1.91
CA PRO A 126 4.30 -3.39 -2.13
C PRO A 126 4.23 -3.10 -3.63
N SER A 127 4.08 -1.82 -3.99
CA SER A 127 4.39 -1.36 -5.34
C SER A 127 5.85 -1.74 -5.58
N VAL A 128 6.09 -2.93 -6.13
CA VAL A 128 7.25 -3.12 -6.98
C VAL A 128 7.08 -2.02 -7.98
N ALA A 129 7.88 -0.97 -7.86
CA ALA A 129 8.19 -0.16 -9.02
C ALA A 129 8.64 -1.19 -10.05
N ILE A 130 7.74 -1.59 -10.94
CA ILE A 130 8.15 -2.28 -12.16
C ILE A 130 8.78 -1.16 -12.97
N ASN A 131 10.00 -0.80 -12.57
CA ASN A 131 10.96 -0.24 -13.46
C ASN A 131 11.17 -1.34 -14.51
N HIS A 132 10.32 -1.35 -15.54
CA HIS A 132 10.77 -1.80 -16.84
C HIS A 132 11.76 -0.75 -17.35
N SER A 133 12.91 -0.65 -16.67
CA SER A 133 14.13 -0.20 -17.32
C SER A 133 14.48 -1.32 -18.28
N ALA A 134 13.90 -1.29 -19.48
CA ALA A 134 14.43 -2.07 -20.58
C ALA A 134 15.92 -1.73 -20.65
N SER A 135 16.75 -2.72 -20.30
CA SER A 135 18.19 -2.68 -20.49
C SER A 135 18.46 -2.54 -21.99
N THR A 136 18.56 -1.31 -22.49
CA THR A 136 18.98 -1.02 -23.86
C THR A 136 20.37 -0.42 -23.83
N ASN A 137 21.37 -1.21 -23.41
CA ASN A 137 22.79 -0.84 -23.57
C ASN A 137 23.64 -1.93 -24.25
N VAL A 138 23.04 -3.01 -24.75
CA VAL A 138 23.79 -4.06 -25.46
C VAL A 138 24.13 -3.64 -26.91
N ILE A 139 23.33 -2.77 -27.53
CA ILE A 139 23.54 -2.37 -28.94
C ILE A 139 24.75 -1.43 -29.10
N ALA A 140 25.02 -0.54 -28.13
CA ALA A 140 26.14 0.40 -28.21
C ALA A 140 27.52 -0.28 -28.13
N SER A 141 27.64 -1.40 -27.40
CA SER A 141 28.90 -2.14 -27.25
C SER A 141 29.32 -2.87 -28.54
N LEU A 142 28.35 -3.38 -29.32
CA LEU A 142 28.61 -4.05 -30.59
C LEU A 142 29.12 -3.10 -31.69
N PHE A 143 28.62 -1.85 -31.71
CA PHE A 143 29.10 -0.85 -32.66
C PHE A 143 30.55 -0.42 -32.40
N ILE A 144 30.94 -0.26 -31.13
CA ILE A 144 32.32 0.14 -30.78
C ILE A 144 33.32 -0.98 -31.13
N PHE A 145 32.96 -2.25 -30.89
CA PHE A 145 33.81 -3.39 -31.24
C PHE A 145 34.01 -3.52 -32.76
N LEU A 146 32.95 -3.31 -33.55
CA LEU A 146 33.03 -3.38 -35.01
C LEU A 146 33.91 -2.26 -35.59
N VAL A 147 33.81 -1.04 -35.06
CA VAL A 147 34.64 0.10 -35.49
C VAL A 147 36.11 -0.13 -35.14
N LEU A 148 36.42 -0.67 -33.95
CA LEU A 148 37.80 -0.97 -33.56
C LEU A 148 38.42 -2.07 -34.43
N VAL A 149 37.67 -3.14 -34.74
CA VAL A 149 38.15 -4.21 -35.62
C VAL A 149 38.45 -3.68 -37.03
N ILE A 150 37.58 -2.83 -37.59
CA ILE A 150 37.80 -2.21 -38.91
C ILE A 150 39.01 -1.27 -38.88
N PHE A 151 39.23 -0.52 -37.81
CA PHE A 151 40.40 0.36 -37.70
C PHE A 151 41.72 -0.43 -37.62
N THR A 152 41.72 -1.60 -36.98
CA THR A 152 42.93 -2.45 -36.88
C THR A 152 43.25 -3.26 -38.12
N THR A 153 42.30 -3.44 -39.05
CA THR A 153 42.53 -4.20 -40.29
C THR A 153 42.93 -3.32 -41.48
N PHE A 154 42.78 -2.01 -41.38
CA PHE A 154 43.08 -1.03 -42.44
C PHE A 154 44.24 -0.06 -42.10
N LEU A 155 45.03 -0.35 -41.06
CA LEU A 155 46.29 0.35 -40.73
C LEU A 155 47.50 -0.58 -40.92
#